data_AF-A0A2W5VEU2-F1
#
_entry.id   AF-A0A2W5VEU2-F1
#
_cell.length_a   1.000
_cell.length_b   1.000
_cell.length_c   1.000
_cell.angle_alpha   90.00
_cell.angle_beta   90.00
_cell.angle_gamma   90.00
#
_symmetry.space_group_name_H-M   'P 1'
#
loop_
_entity.id
_entity.type
_entity.pdbx_description
1 polymer ?
#
loop_
_entity_poly.entity_id
_entity_poly.type
_entity_poly.pdbx_seq_one_letter_code
_entity_poly.pdbx_strand_id
1 'polypeptide(L)' 'MGAQCFLTGISPAIAQTIAQLGIDTSRIRTLRRLSDALKVVFEDLGLRTANQQTGEKNA' A
#
# COMPACT_ATOMS: atom_id res chain seq x y z
N MET A 1 3.43 9.38 17.35
CA MET A 1 3.36 8.66 16.05
C MET A 1 4.49 9.17 15.18
N GLY A 2 5.42 8.31 14.76
CA GLY A 2 6.65 8.70 14.04
C GLY A 2 7.05 7.75 12.90
N ALA A 3 6.12 6.91 12.44
CA ALA A 3 6.34 5.97 11.35
C ALA A 3 5.17 6.03 10.36
N GLN A 4 5.45 5.82 9.09
CA GLN A 4 4.42 5.65 8.07
C GLN A 4 3.91 4.22 8.08
N CYS A 5 2.59 4.05 7.91
CA CYS A 5 1.93 2.74 7.92
C CYS A 5 1.29 2.46 6.55
N PHE A 6 1.54 1.25 6.06
CA PHE A 6 0.97 0.73 4.82
C PHE A 6 0.20 -0.56 5.12
N LEU A 7 -0.98 -0.68 4.54
CA LEU A 7 -1.80 -1.89 4.62
C LEU A 7 -1.84 -2.55 3.25
N THR A 8 -1.30 -3.76 3.13
CA THR A 8 -1.15 -4.45 1.84
C THR A 8 -1.79 -5.82 1.82
N GLY A 9 -2.30 -6.23 0.65
CA GLY A 9 -2.72 -7.62 0.44
C GLY A 9 -3.96 -8.04 1.24
N ILE A 10 -4.76 -7.09 1.70
CA ILE A 10 -6.03 -7.38 2.35
C ILE A 10 -7.07 -7.77 1.30
N SER A 11 -7.94 -8.73 1.63
CA SER A 11 -9.07 -9.04 0.78
C SER A 11 -10.12 -7.91 0.83
N PRO A 12 -10.94 -7.75 -0.22
CA PRO A 12 -12.03 -6.77 -0.21
C PRO A 12 -12.99 -6.97 0.97
N ALA A 13 -13.26 -8.22 1.36
CA ALA A 13 -14.11 -8.53 2.50
C ALA A 13 -13.53 -7.99 3.83
N ILE A 14 -12.22 -8.14 4.05
CA ILE A 14 -11.56 -7.62 5.26
C ILE A 14 -11.57 -6.08 5.26
N ALA A 15 -11.29 -5.46 4.12
CA ALA A 15 -11.35 -4.00 3.97
C ALA A 15 -12.74 -3.45 4.32
N GLN A 16 -13.79 -4.14 3.86
CA GLN A 16 -15.18 -3.78 4.15
C GLN A 16 -15.49 -3.89 5.66
N THR A 17 -15.02 -4.95 6.32
CA THR A 17 -15.19 -5.11 7.78
C THR A 17 -14.48 -3.99 8.54
N ILE A 18 -13.26 -3.61 8.14
CA ILE A 18 -12.51 -2.49 8.75
C ILE A 18 -13.32 -1.19 8.68
N ALA A 19 -13.93 -0.90 7.53
CA ALA A 19 -14.77 0.27 7.35
C ALA A 19 -16.05 0.21 8.21
N GLN A 20 -16.69 -0.97 8.30
CA GLN A 20 -17.89 -1.18 9.12
C GLN A 20 -17.63 -1.04 10.62
N LEU A 21 -16.45 -1.44 11.07
CA LEU A 21 -16.02 -1.29 12.47
C LEU A 21 -15.70 0.18 12.84
N GLY A 22 -15.73 1.10 11.88
CA GLY A 22 -15.43 2.51 12.11
C GLY A 22 -13.95 2.78 12.41
N ILE A 23 -13.05 1.90 11.95
CA ILE A 23 -11.60 2.10 12.11
C ILE A 23 -11.16 3.23 11.19
N ASP A 24 -10.53 4.26 11.76
CA ASP A 24 -9.96 5.36 10.99
C ASP A 24 -8.70 4.90 10.23
N THR A 25 -8.86 4.78 8.92
CA THR A 25 -7.77 4.44 7.98
C THR A 25 -7.25 5.66 7.23
N SER A 26 -7.66 6.88 7.57
CA SER A 26 -7.29 8.11 6.85
C SER A 26 -5.77 8.35 6.78
N ARG A 27 -5.02 7.84 7.76
CA ARG A 27 -3.56 7.95 7.85
C ARG A 27 -2.80 6.70 7.38
N ILE A 28 -3.51 5.68 6.89
CA ILE A 28 -2.94 4.41 6.43
C ILE A 28 -3.04 4.37 4.91
N ARG A 29 -1.91 4.16 4.21
CA ARG A 29 -1.94 3.96 2.75
C ARG A 29 -2.25 2.49 2.43
N THR A 30 -3.26 2.22 1.61
CA THR A 30 -3.66 0.86 1.23
C THR A 30 -3.16 0.49 -0.16
N LEU A 31 -2.49 -0.65 -0.32
CA LEU A 31 -1.98 -1.13 -1.60
C LEU A 31 -2.32 -2.61 -1.83
N ARG A 32 -2.40 -3.02 -3.10
CA ARG A 32 -2.79 -4.40 -3.44
C ARG A 32 -1.70 -5.41 -3.06
N ARG A 33 -0.43 -5.08 -3.26
CA ARG A 33 0.70 -6.00 -2.98
C ARG A 33 1.77 -5.30 -2.14
N LEU A 34 2.50 -6.09 -1.37
CA LEU A 34 3.66 -5.60 -0.60
C LEU A 34 4.73 -5.01 -1.52
N SER A 35 4.92 -5.59 -2.72
CA SER A 35 5.85 -5.06 -3.72
C SER A 35 5.57 -3.61 -4.09
N ASP A 36 4.29 -3.22 -4.11
CA ASP A 36 3.90 -1.86 -4.49
C ASP A 36 4.16 -0.90 -3.33
N ALA A 37 3.94 -1.33 -2.08
CA ALA A 37 4.29 -0.55 -0.89
C ALA A 37 5.81 -0.32 -0.80
N LEU A 38 6.60 -1.35 -1.07
CA LEU A 38 8.06 -1.22 -1.06
C LEU A 38 8.56 -0.25 -2.13
N LYS A 39 7.98 -0.25 -3.34
CA LYS A 39 8.31 0.75 -4.37
C LYS A 39 8.07 2.16 -3.87
N VAL A 40 6.89 2.42 -3.30
CA VAL A 40 6.54 3.74 -2.73
C VAL A 40 7.52 4.13 -1.63
N VAL A 41 7.87 3.22 -0.72
CA VAL A 41 8.82 3.50 0.36
C VAL A 41 10.22 3.79 -0.19
N PHE A 42 10.70 3.04 -1.17
CA PHE A 42 12.02 3.29 -1.77
C PHE A 42 12.06 4.62 -2.52
N GLU A 43 11.01 4.96 -3.26
CA GLU A 43 10.87 6.26 -3.92
C GLU A 43 10.85 7.42 -2.90
N ASP A 44 10.06 7.28 -1.82
CA ASP A 44 10.00 8.26 -0.71
C ASP A 44 11.37 8.45 -0.03
N LEU A 45 12.23 7.42 -0.02
CA LEU A 45 13.61 7.47 0.49
C LEU A 45 14.66 7.90 -0.55
N GLY A 46 14.27 8.19 -1.79
CA GLY A 46 15.18 8.53 -2.89
C GLY A 46 16.02 7.35 -3.41
N LEU A 47 15.63 6.12 -3.08
CA LEU A 47 16.31 4.88 -3.47
C LEU A 47 15.66 4.30 -4.72
N ARG A 48 16.47 3.97 -5.73
CA ARG A 48 15.97 3.33 -6.96
C ARG A 48 15.77 1.84 -6.73
N THR A 49 14.56 1.33 -6.94
CA THR A 49 14.31 -0.11 -6.88
C THR A 49 14.92 -0.81 -8.10
N ALA A 50 15.76 -1.83 -7.88
CA ALA A 50 16.53 -2.52 -8.93
C ALA A 50 15.70 -3.42 -9.87
N ASN A 51 14.39 -3.55 -9.66
CA ASN A 51 13.54 -4.47 -10.43
C ASN A 51 12.27 -3.78 -10.93
N GLN A 52 12.40 -3.05 -12.03
CA GLN A 52 11.30 -2.44 -12.77
C GLN A 52 10.91 -3.38 -13.93
N GLN A 53 10.09 -4.41 -13.64
CA GLN A 53 9.44 -5.19 -14.69
C GLN A 53 7.92 -5.25 -14.46
N THR A 54 7.22 -4.53 -15.34
CA THR A 54 5.91 -4.82 -15.95
C THR A 54 4.69 -5.01 -15.05
N GLY A 55 3.77 -4.05 -15.14
CA GLY A 55 2.34 -4.28 -14.89
C GLY A 55 1.56 -3.06 -14.38
N GLU A 56 1.19 -2.13 -15.27
CA GLU A 56 -0.10 -1.37 -15.29
C GLU A 56 0.07 -0.12 -16.17
N LYS A 57 0.10 -0.36 -17.48
CA LYS A 57 -0.29 0.61 -18.51
C LYS A 57 -1.19 -0.15 -19.50
N ASN A 58 -2.38 -0.55 -19.03
CA ASN A 58 -3.49 -1.01 -19.86
C ASN A 58 -4.77 -1.12 -19.02
N ALA A 59 -5.46 0.01 -18.86
CA ALA A 59 -6.92 0.14 -18.81
C ALA A 59 -7.24 1.63 -19.01
#